data_AF-L8FUS0-F1
#
_entry.id   AF-L8FUS0-F1
#
_cell.length_a   1.000
_cell.length_b   1.000
_cell.length_c   1.000
_cell.angle_alpha   90.00
_cell.angle_beta   90.00
_cell.angle_gamma   90.00
#
_symmetry.space_group_name_H-M   'P 1'
#
loop_
_entity.id
_entity.type
_entity.pdbx_description
1 polymer ?
#
loop_
_entity_poly.entity_id
_entity_poly.type
_entity_poly.pdbx_seq_one_letter_code
_entity_poly.pdbx_strand_id
1 'polypeptide(L)'
;MMSFNPLCIKAAVLLTAAIGVIANPVLKDRASSCDVVLCASGSVCQVIDNVPECVGGQKCGMGMAVCGAGLVCCNALCNICTKPGEFCVQGCPVTDPVVEASAGPVCGSKTCASGEVCCNPLMDICTKPGDVCILGSNAAVAAI
;
A
#
# COMPACT_ATOMS: atom_id res chain seq x y z
N MET A 1 -54.54 16.31 30.95
CA MET A 1 -53.54 17.08 31.69
C MET A 1 -52.59 16.06 32.30
N MET A 2 -51.52 15.70 31.59
CA MET A 2 -50.58 14.68 32.04
C MET A 2 -49.50 15.38 32.87
N SER A 3 -49.44 15.05 34.15
CA SER A 3 -48.49 15.62 35.12
C SER A 3 -47.10 15.04 34.87
N PHE A 4 -46.18 15.87 34.37
CA PHE A 4 -44.79 15.48 34.15
C PHE A 4 -44.00 15.67 35.45
N ASN A 5 -43.69 14.56 36.11
CA ASN A 5 -42.82 14.54 37.29
C ASN A 5 -41.36 14.83 36.86
N PRO A 6 -40.72 15.91 37.37
CA PRO A 6 -39.44 16.41 36.85
C PRO A 6 -38.21 15.53 37.15
N LEU A 7 -38.37 14.44 37.91
CA LEU A 7 -37.27 13.52 38.27
C LEU A 7 -36.91 12.49 37.20
N CYS A 8 -37.79 12.18 36.25
CA CYS A 8 -37.51 11.19 35.21
C CYS A 8 -36.78 11.76 33.97
N ILE A 9 -36.79 13.08 33.77
CA ILE A 9 -36.19 13.70 32.58
C ILE A 9 -34.66 13.79 32.70
N LYS A 10 -34.12 13.87 33.92
CA LYS A 10 -32.66 13.94 34.14
C LYS A 10 -31.92 12.61 33.93
N ALA A 11 -32.61 11.47 33.93
CA ALA A 11 -31.99 10.17 33.75
C ALA A 11 -31.78 9.79 32.26
N ALA A 12 -32.52 10.40 31.33
CA ALA A 12 -32.45 10.04 29.91
C ALA A 12 -31.32 10.76 29.14
N VAL A 13 -30.72 11.82 29.71
CA VAL A 13 -29.73 12.65 29.01
C VAL A 13 -28.28 12.23 29.29
N LEU A 14 -28.04 11.31 30.23
CA LEU A 14 -26.69 10.92 30.68
C LEU A 14 -26.20 9.55 30.18
N LEU A 15 -26.79 8.98 29.13
CA LEU A 15 -26.40 7.65 28.63
C LEU A 15 -25.89 7.59 27.18
N THR A 16 -25.70 8.71 26.49
CA THR A 16 -25.15 8.68 25.12
C THR A 16 -23.95 9.61 24.89
N ALA A 17 -23.27 10.04 25.95
CA ALA A 17 -21.97 10.74 25.86
C ALA A 17 -20.78 9.81 25.54
N ALA A 18 -20.99 8.74 24.77
CA ALA A 18 -19.93 7.82 24.34
C ALA A 18 -20.06 7.37 22.88
N ILE A 19 -20.86 8.06 22.07
CA ILE A 19 -20.99 7.71 20.65
C ILE A 19 -20.74 8.98 19.84
N GLY A 20 -19.46 9.30 19.66
CA GLY A 20 -19.00 10.19 18.59
C GLY A 20 -19.15 9.51 17.22
N VAL A 21 -20.34 9.00 16.89
CA VAL A 21 -20.62 8.38 15.59
C VAL A 21 -21.65 9.27 14.91
N ILE A 22 -21.13 10.23 14.15
CA ILE A 22 -21.85 10.78 12.99
C ILE A 22 -22.01 9.61 12.01
N ALA A 23 -23.03 8.77 12.23
CA ALA A 23 -23.34 7.66 11.34
C ALA A 23 -23.94 8.27 10.07
N ASN A 24 -23.09 8.55 9.08
CA ASN A 24 -23.55 8.92 7.74
C ASN A 24 -24.29 7.69 7.15
N PRO A 25 -25.59 7.78 6.82
CA PRO A 25 -26.40 6.63 6.40
C PRO A 25 -25.88 5.96 5.12
N VAL A 26 -25.04 6.64 4.33
CA VAL A 26 -24.37 6.09 3.14
C VAL A 26 -23.34 4.99 3.49
N LEU A 27 -22.78 5.00 4.71
CA LEU A 27 -21.79 3.99 5.16
C LEU A 27 -22.42 2.70 5.70
N LYS A 28 -23.74 2.70 5.97
CA LYS A 28 -24.45 1.58 6.61
C LYS A 28 -24.47 0.32 5.76
N ASP A 29 -24.60 0.46 4.43
CA ASP A 29 -24.64 -0.67 3.49
C ASP A 29 -23.25 -1.17 3.06
N ARG A 30 -22.22 -0.33 3.18
CA ARG A 30 -20.84 -0.68 2.78
C ARG A 30 -20.00 -1.29 3.90
N ALA A 31 -20.47 -1.20 5.15
CA ALA A 31 -19.83 -1.80 6.32
C ALA A 31 -20.18 -3.30 6.48
N SER A 32 -20.37 -4.01 5.38
CA SER A 32 -20.39 -5.48 5.35
C SER A 32 -18.97 -6.08 5.28
N SER A 33 -17.96 -5.22 5.08
CA SER A 33 -16.55 -5.60 5.04
C SER A 33 -15.69 -4.65 5.89
N CYS A 34 -14.45 -5.07 6.13
CA CYS A 34 -13.44 -4.29 6.81
C CYS A 34 -12.83 -3.14 5.97
N ASP A 35 -13.30 -2.91 4.74
CA ASP A 35 -12.72 -1.92 3.81
C ASP A 35 -12.89 -0.47 4.28
N VAL A 36 -13.93 -0.21 5.09
CA VAL A 36 -14.29 1.12 5.59
C VAL A 36 -14.23 1.24 7.11
N VAL A 37 -13.81 0.18 7.81
CA VAL A 37 -13.79 0.12 9.28
C VAL A 37 -12.42 0.49 9.80
N LEU A 38 -12.35 1.63 10.51
CA LEU A 38 -11.15 2.12 11.18
C LEU A 38 -11.16 1.68 12.65
N CYS A 39 -10.32 0.71 12.99
CA CYS A 39 -10.16 0.23 14.36
C CYS A 39 -9.15 1.08 15.16
N ALA A 40 -9.30 1.07 16.50
CA ALA A 40 -8.36 1.75 17.39
C ALA A 40 -6.97 1.10 17.35
N SER A 41 -5.95 1.83 17.78
CA SER A 41 -4.56 1.34 17.82
C SER A 41 -4.44 0.01 18.59
N GLY A 42 -3.81 -1.00 17.99
CA GLY A 42 -3.68 -2.33 18.59
C GLY A 42 -4.88 -3.26 18.36
N SER A 43 -5.85 -2.85 17.56
CA SER A 43 -6.93 -3.70 17.09
C SER A 43 -6.96 -3.75 15.57
N VAL A 44 -7.44 -4.87 15.02
CA VAL A 44 -7.59 -5.08 13.59
C VAL A 44 -9.03 -5.44 13.28
N CYS A 45 -9.53 -5.01 12.11
CA CYS A 45 -10.84 -5.40 11.67
C CYS A 45 -10.81 -6.84 11.16
N GLN A 46 -11.74 -7.65 11.65
CA GLN A 46 -12.00 -9.01 11.19
C GLN A 46 -13.50 -9.18 10.99
N VAL A 47 -13.90 -9.80 9.88
CA VAL A 47 -15.31 -10.14 9.65
C VAL A 47 -15.62 -11.45 10.37
N ILE A 48 -16.45 -11.40 11.39
CA ILE A 48 -16.92 -12.53 12.19
C ILE A 48 -18.43 -12.63 11.99
N ASP A 49 -18.92 -13.79 11.56
CA ASP A 49 -20.35 -14.00 11.28
C ASP A 49 -20.99 -12.95 10.34
N ASN A 50 -20.24 -12.52 9.31
CA ASN A 50 -20.61 -11.46 8.35
C ASN A 50 -20.73 -10.05 8.95
N VAL A 51 -20.21 -9.83 10.15
CA VAL A 51 -20.15 -8.53 10.81
C VAL A 51 -18.68 -8.13 10.98
N PRO A 52 -18.26 -6.93 10.53
CA PRO A 52 -16.91 -6.46 10.80
C PRO A 52 -16.76 -6.06 12.28
N GLU A 53 -15.86 -6.73 12.98
CA GLU A 53 -15.53 -6.49 14.37
C GLU A 53 -14.05 -6.11 14.54
N CYS A 54 -13.78 -5.16 15.42
CA CYS A 54 -12.42 -4.82 15.81
C CYS A 54 -11.96 -5.75 16.94
N VAL A 55 -11.08 -6.69 16.63
CA VAL A 55 -10.50 -7.62 17.62
C VAL A 55 -9.11 -7.18 18.04
N GLY A 56 -8.74 -7.51 19.28
CA GLY A 56 -7.39 -7.27 19.77
C GLY A 56 -6.38 -8.08 18.97
N GLY A 57 -5.34 -7.43 18.47
CA GLY A 57 -4.27 -8.10 17.71
C GLY A 57 -2.90 -7.87 18.35
N GLN A 58 -1.95 -8.74 18.03
CA GLN A 58 -0.58 -8.61 18.50
C GLN A 58 0.19 -7.61 17.64
N LYS A 59 0.82 -6.61 18.24
CA LYS A 59 1.72 -5.70 17.51
C LYS A 59 2.90 -6.51 16.96
N CYS A 60 3.22 -6.31 15.69
CA CYS A 60 4.36 -6.95 15.05
C CYS A 60 5.32 -5.91 14.54
N GLY A 61 6.47 -5.83 15.20
CA GLY A 61 7.48 -4.85 14.87
C GLY A 61 7.32 -3.48 15.50
N MET A 62 8.12 -2.55 15.01
CA MET A 62 8.05 -1.13 15.37
C MET A 62 7.12 -0.34 14.43
N GLY A 63 6.65 -0.96 13.34
CA GLY A 63 5.66 -0.38 12.44
C GLY A 63 4.22 -0.50 12.95
N MET A 64 3.28 -0.10 12.09
CA MET A 64 1.85 -0.05 12.41
C MET A 64 1.14 -1.41 12.23
N ALA A 65 1.86 -2.49 11.92
CA ALA A 65 1.21 -3.78 11.72
C ALA A 65 0.77 -4.39 13.05
N VAL A 66 -0.49 -4.83 13.04
CA VAL A 66 -1.11 -5.56 14.11
C VAL A 66 -1.61 -6.87 13.50
N CYS A 67 -1.06 -8.00 13.94
CA CYS A 67 -1.48 -9.31 13.46
C CYS A 67 -2.83 -9.67 14.08
N GLY A 68 -3.78 -10.02 13.21
CA GLY A 68 -5.12 -10.45 13.62
C GLY A 68 -5.16 -11.82 14.28
N ALA A 69 -6.37 -12.22 14.66
CA ALA A 69 -6.59 -13.47 15.37
C ALA A 69 -6.04 -14.68 14.58
N GLY A 70 -5.29 -15.54 15.28
CA GLY A 70 -4.69 -16.74 14.70
C GLY A 70 -3.41 -16.51 13.88
N LEU A 71 -2.93 -15.27 13.75
CA LEU A 71 -1.64 -14.95 13.16
C LEU A 71 -0.58 -14.69 14.24
N VAL A 72 0.68 -14.91 13.91
CA VAL A 72 1.86 -14.60 14.73
C VAL A 72 2.80 -13.65 14.00
N CYS A 73 3.55 -12.84 14.75
CA CYS A 73 4.58 -11.99 14.16
C CYS A 73 5.71 -12.85 13.57
N CYS A 74 5.85 -12.82 12.25
CA CYS A 74 6.92 -13.50 11.53
C CYS A 74 8.18 -12.63 11.51
N ASN A 75 8.04 -11.37 11.12
CA ASN A 75 9.18 -10.47 10.99
C ASN A 75 8.85 -9.07 11.52
N ALA A 76 9.47 -8.72 12.63
CA ALA A 76 9.29 -7.45 13.31
C ALA A 76 9.92 -6.25 12.54
N LEU A 77 10.94 -6.47 11.71
CA LEU A 77 11.54 -5.38 10.92
C LEU A 77 10.63 -5.03 9.74
N CYS A 78 10.08 -6.05 9.10
CA CYS A 78 9.26 -5.91 7.90
C CYS A 78 7.75 -5.83 8.21
N ASN A 79 7.38 -5.92 9.49
CA ASN A 79 6.00 -5.90 9.97
C ASN A 79 5.12 -7.01 9.34
N ILE A 80 5.68 -8.21 9.17
CA ILE A 80 5.03 -9.35 8.50
C ILE A 80 4.39 -10.28 9.53
N CYS A 81 3.11 -10.58 9.32
CA CYS A 81 2.34 -11.57 10.08
C CYS A 81 2.18 -12.86 9.27
N THR A 82 2.27 -14.02 9.92
CA THR A 82 2.07 -15.33 9.27
C THR A 82 1.25 -16.25 10.16
N LYS A 83 0.78 -17.39 9.64
CA LYS A 83 0.12 -18.40 10.47
C LYS A 83 1.16 -19.21 11.27
N PRO A 84 0.79 -19.69 12.47
CA PRO A 84 1.62 -20.65 13.18
C PRO A 84 1.98 -21.86 12.30
N GLY A 85 3.27 -22.18 12.21
CA GLY A 85 3.77 -23.33 11.45
C GLY A 85 4.02 -23.11 9.96
N GLU A 86 3.72 -21.92 9.41
CA GLU A 86 4.13 -21.56 8.05
C GLU A 86 5.60 -21.11 8.01
N PHE A 87 6.19 -21.21 6.81
CA PHE A 87 7.56 -20.77 6.58
C PHE A 87 7.66 -19.25 6.71
N CYS A 88 8.52 -18.79 7.62
CA CYS A 88 8.74 -17.37 7.86
C CYS A 88 10.07 -16.90 7.27
N VAL A 89 10.00 -15.97 6.32
CA VAL A 89 11.18 -15.34 5.74
C VAL A 89 11.72 -14.23 6.66
N GLN A 90 13.00 -14.33 7.00
CA GLN A 90 13.69 -13.34 7.82
C GLN A 90 14.09 -12.08 7.01
N GLY A 91 14.02 -12.13 5.68
CA GLY A 91 14.25 -10.97 4.80
C GLY A 91 12.96 -10.18 4.56
N CYS A 92 13.09 -8.85 4.46
CA CYS A 92 11.99 -8.02 3.97
C CYS A 92 11.86 -8.18 2.46
N PRO A 93 10.64 -8.19 1.90
CA PRO A 93 10.48 -8.02 0.46
C PRO A 93 11.10 -6.68 0.09
N VAL A 94 12.17 -6.71 -0.69
CA VAL A 94 12.65 -5.52 -1.38
C VAL A 94 11.60 -5.21 -2.43
N THR A 95 10.69 -4.30 -2.11
CA THR A 95 10.03 -3.50 -3.15
C THR A 95 11.07 -2.47 -3.59
N ASP A 96 12.19 -2.94 -4.13
CA ASP A 96 12.83 -2.10 -5.13
C ASP A 96 11.73 -1.86 -6.17
N PRO A 97 11.47 -0.61 -6.59
CA PRO A 97 10.71 -0.44 -7.80
C PRO A 97 11.41 -1.34 -8.80
N VAL A 98 10.68 -2.27 -9.42
CA VAL A 98 11.16 -2.86 -10.66
C VAL A 98 11.42 -1.64 -11.51
N VAL A 99 12.69 -1.26 -11.63
CA VAL A 99 13.15 -0.33 -12.65
C VAL A 99 12.99 -1.16 -13.91
N GLU A 100 11.74 -1.24 -14.37
CA GLU A 100 11.36 -1.75 -15.68
C GLU A 100 12.25 -0.99 -16.65
N ALA A 101 13.26 -1.70 -17.15
CA ALA A 101 14.30 -1.25 -18.06
C ALA A 101 14.84 0.15 -17.75
N SER A 102 16.03 0.24 -17.15
CA SER A 102 16.86 1.44 -17.16
C SER A 102 16.97 1.97 -18.60
N ALA A 103 16.05 2.86 -18.99
CA ALA A 103 16.00 3.40 -20.33
C ALA A 103 17.36 4.06 -20.59
N GLY A 104 17.91 3.81 -21.77
CA GLY A 104 19.21 4.32 -22.18
C GLY A 104 19.20 5.85 -22.28
N PRO A 105 20.28 6.45 -22.79
CA PRO A 105 20.33 7.90 -22.98
C PRO A 105 19.23 8.39 -23.92
N VAL A 106 18.85 9.65 -23.76
CA VAL A 106 17.99 10.35 -24.73
C VAL A 106 18.79 10.53 -26.03
N CYS A 107 18.18 10.15 -27.15
CA CYS A 107 18.74 10.29 -28.49
C CYS A 107 17.73 11.00 -29.38
N GLY A 108 17.97 12.30 -29.60
CA GLY A 108 17.04 13.17 -30.32
C GLY A 108 15.66 13.20 -29.66
N SER A 109 14.66 12.64 -30.33
CA SER A 109 13.25 12.61 -29.90
C SER A 109 12.85 11.32 -29.16
N LYS A 110 13.77 10.36 -29.01
CA LYS A 110 13.52 9.06 -28.37
C LYS A 110 14.51 8.79 -27.25
N THR A 111 14.20 7.79 -26.43
CA THR A 111 15.10 7.27 -25.40
C THR A 111 15.53 5.88 -25.83
N CYS A 112 16.83 5.62 -25.84
CA CYS A 112 17.37 4.33 -26.26
C CYS A 112 16.99 3.21 -25.30
N ALA A 113 17.14 1.95 -25.73
CA ALA A 113 16.95 0.83 -24.82
C ALA A 113 18.09 0.76 -23.78
N SER A 114 17.89 -0.02 -22.72
CA SER A 114 18.92 -0.22 -21.72
C SER A 114 20.18 -0.84 -22.32
N GLY A 115 21.33 -0.21 -22.08
CA GLY A 115 22.62 -0.68 -22.60
C GLY A 115 22.95 -0.24 -24.04
N GLU A 116 22.09 0.55 -24.68
CA GLU A 116 22.40 1.23 -25.94
C GLU A 116 22.98 2.64 -25.70
N VAL A 117 23.73 3.14 -26.68
CA VAL A 117 24.23 4.52 -26.74
C VAL A 117 23.60 5.26 -27.90
N CYS A 118 23.47 6.58 -27.78
CA CYS A 118 22.97 7.40 -28.86
C CYS A 118 24.03 7.52 -29.96
N CYS A 119 23.76 6.93 -31.11
CA CYS A 119 24.64 6.97 -32.27
C CYS A 119 24.41 8.24 -33.09
N ASN A 120 23.16 8.56 -33.42
CA ASN A 120 22.84 9.76 -34.20
C ASN A 120 21.59 10.46 -33.66
N PRO A 121 21.74 11.58 -32.93
CA PRO A 121 20.60 12.30 -32.35
C PRO A 121 19.75 13.03 -33.40
N LEU A 122 20.24 13.24 -34.63
CA LEU A 122 19.44 13.87 -35.70
C LEU A 122 18.51 12.86 -36.38
N MET A 123 18.85 11.58 -36.33
CA MET A 123 18.09 10.49 -36.93
C MET A 123 17.45 9.56 -35.90
N ASP A 124 17.52 9.93 -34.60
CA ASP A 124 17.06 9.11 -33.47
C ASP A 124 17.64 7.67 -33.47
N ILE A 125 18.90 7.50 -33.90
CA ILE A 125 19.53 6.18 -34.01
C ILE A 125 20.25 5.82 -32.71
N CYS A 126 19.81 4.73 -32.09
CA CYS A 126 20.48 4.07 -30.96
C CYS A 126 21.23 2.83 -31.45
N THR A 127 22.37 2.52 -30.84
CA THR A 127 23.14 1.31 -31.16
C THR A 127 23.88 0.79 -29.94
N LYS A 128 24.43 -0.42 -30.01
CA LYS A 128 25.24 -0.97 -28.91
C LYS A 128 26.65 -0.37 -28.92
N PRO A 129 27.28 -0.24 -27.74
CA PRO A 129 28.70 0.10 -27.66
C PRO A 129 29.55 -0.84 -28.51
N GLY A 130 30.44 -0.29 -29.33
CA GLY A 130 31.34 -1.04 -30.22
C GLY A 130 30.77 -1.39 -31.60
N ASP A 131 29.47 -1.23 -31.83
CA ASP A 131 28.88 -1.38 -33.17
C ASP A 131 29.20 -0.16 -34.05
N VAL A 132 29.08 -0.36 -35.37
CA VAL A 132 29.31 0.71 -36.35
C VAL A 132 28.17 1.72 -36.26
N CYS A 133 28.52 2.96 -35.94
CA CYS A 133 27.62 4.10 -35.94
C CYS A 133 27.79 4.93 -37.21
N ILE A 134 26.71 5.04 -38.00
CA ILE A 134 26.69 5.85 -39.23
C ILE A 134 26.13 7.24 -38.93
N LEU A 135 27.01 8.24 -38.96
CA LEU A 135 26.67 9.64 -38.67
C LEU A 135 26.15 10.39 -39.90
N GLY A 136 26.16 9.76 -41.08
CA GLY A 136 25.73 10.33 -42.35
C GLY A 136 26.37 9.64 -43.55
N SER A 137 26.22 10.22 -44.74
CA SER A 137 26.47 9.58 -46.04
C SER A 137 27.89 9.04 -46.27
N ASN A 138 28.90 9.42 -45.48
CA ASN A 138 30.29 8.98 -45.64
C ASN A 138 31.08 8.88 -44.32
N ALA A 139 30.43 8.86 -43.15
CA ALA A 139 31.14 8.82 -41.86
C ALA A 139 30.60 7.69 -40.98
N ALA A 140 31.43 6.66 -40.78
CA ALA A 140 31.19 5.57 -39.86
C ALA A 140 32.24 5.62 -38.74
N VAL A 141 31.80 5.62 -37.49
CA VAL A 141 32.67 5.61 -36.28
C VAL A 141 32.15 4.51 -35.35
N ALA A 142 33.01 3.93 -34.51
CA ALA A 142 32.54 3.03 -33.46
C ALA A 142 31.71 3.81 -32.44
N ALA A 143 30.58 3.25 -32.00
CA ALA A 143 29.78 3.82 -30.93
C ALA A 143 30.54 3.66 -29.58
N ILE A 144 30.82 4.77 -28.90
CA ILE A 144 31.55 4.82 -27.62
C ILE A 144 30.59 5.26 -26.51
#